data_AF-A0A502CUT5-F1
#
_entry.id   AF-A0A502CUT5-F1
#
_cell.length_a   1.000
_cell.length_b   1.000
_cell.length_c   1.000
_cell.angle_alpha   90.00
_cell.angle_beta   90.00
_cell.angle_gamma   90.00
#
_symmetry.space_group_name_H-M   'P 1'
#
loop_
_entity.id
_entity.type
_entity.pdbx_description
1 polymer ?
#
loop_
_entity_poly.entity_id
_entity_poly.type
_entity_poly.pdbx_seq_one_letter_code
_entity_poly.pdbx_strand_id
1 'polypeptide(L)'
;MKKTRHSDEQIAFALKQAETGTAVAEVIRRMGISEQTFYRWKKVYGGLGVGELRRLKLLALAIDVDQGIKGEQVVAAMGRITLSRGAPRTIRVDNGPEFISKALARWSYENGVTLDFSRPGKPTDNAFVESVNGRLRDECLNTHWFLSLEDARTKIEAWRRDYNESRPHTSLGWLTPIEYAAAAAAKATD
;
A
#
# COMPACT_ATOMS: atom_id res chain seq x y z
N MET A 1 -15.31 0.63 -9.91
CA MET A 1 -14.75 -0.71 -10.19
C MET A 1 -15.82 -1.77 -9.98
N LYS A 2 -16.01 -2.76 -10.87
CA LYS A 2 -17.00 -3.83 -10.64
C LYS A 2 -16.61 -4.60 -9.37
N LYS A 3 -17.51 -4.70 -8.38
CA LYS A 3 -17.28 -5.46 -7.14
C LYS A 3 -16.97 -6.92 -7.52
N THR A 4 -15.77 -7.37 -7.21
CA THR A 4 -15.38 -8.77 -7.40
C THR A 4 -16.04 -9.64 -6.33
N ARG A 5 -16.49 -10.84 -6.71
CA ARG A 5 -17.15 -11.80 -5.80
C ARG A 5 -16.25 -12.29 -4.66
N HIS A 6 -14.92 -12.12 -4.78
CA HIS A 6 -13.94 -12.61 -3.82
C HIS A 6 -13.05 -11.47 -3.32
N SER A 7 -12.76 -11.49 -2.02
CA SER A 7 -11.86 -10.52 -1.37
C SER A 7 -10.40 -10.83 -1.69
N ASP A 8 -9.52 -9.85 -1.53
CA ASP A 8 -8.08 -10.04 -1.74
C ASP A 8 -7.49 -11.10 -0.80
N GLU A 9 -8.04 -11.31 0.41
CA GLU A 9 -7.62 -12.43 1.27
C GLU A 9 -8.02 -13.79 0.72
N GLN A 10 -9.24 -13.90 0.20
CA GLN A 10 -9.73 -15.13 -0.38
C GLN A 10 -8.85 -15.55 -1.57
N ILE A 11 -8.43 -14.56 -2.36
CA ILE A 11 -7.48 -14.74 -3.46
C ILE A 11 -6.11 -15.17 -2.93
N ALA A 12 -5.54 -14.44 -1.98
CA ALA A 12 -4.22 -14.75 -1.41
C ALA A 12 -4.19 -16.11 -0.71
N PHE A 13 -5.25 -16.48 0.01
CA PHE A 13 -5.37 -17.77 0.69
C PHE A 13 -5.44 -18.93 -0.31
N ALA A 14 -6.18 -18.76 -1.41
CA ALA A 14 -6.25 -19.75 -2.49
C ALA A 14 -4.88 -19.97 -3.14
N LEU A 15 -4.16 -18.88 -3.47
CA LEU A 15 -2.83 -18.97 -4.05
C LEU A 15 -1.82 -19.60 -3.08
N LYS A 16 -1.88 -19.25 -1.78
CA LYS A 16 -1.03 -19.85 -0.74
C LYS A 16 -1.19 -21.36 -0.69
N GLN A 17 -2.43 -21.85 -0.66
CA GLN A 17 -2.69 -23.29 -0.56
C GLN A 17 -2.04 -24.05 -1.72
N ALA A 18 -2.14 -23.50 -2.93
CA ALA A 18 -1.51 -24.08 -4.10
C ALA A 18 0.03 -24.05 -4.04
N GLU A 19 0.62 -22.98 -3.53
CA GLU A 19 2.08 -22.87 -3.30
C GLU A 19 2.57 -23.83 -2.21
N THR A 20 1.78 -24.06 -1.17
CA THR A 20 2.10 -24.98 -0.06
C THR A 20 1.73 -26.44 -0.36
N GLY A 21 1.49 -26.78 -1.63
CA GLY A 21 1.34 -28.16 -2.09
C GLY A 21 -0.10 -28.70 -2.18
N THR A 22 -1.13 -27.88 -1.94
CA THR A 22 -2.52 -28.29 -2.22
C THR A 22 -2.75 -28.30 -3.73
N ALA A 23 -3.40 -29.34 -4.25
CA ALA A 23 -3.70 -29.41 -5.68
C ALA A 23 -4.58 -28.21 -6.12
N VAL A 24 -4.21 -27.55 -7.22
CA VAL A 24 -4.94 -26.40 -7.78
C VAL A 24 -6.41 -26.73 -8.02
N ALA A 25 -6.72 -27.93 -8.51
CA ALA A 25 -8.08 -28.41 -8.70
C ALA A 25 -8.91 -28.44 -7.40
N GLU A 26 -8.28 -28.78 -6.27
CA GLU A 26 -8.95 -28.77 -4.97
C GLU A 26 -9.20 -27.36 -4.46
N VAL A 27 -8.24 -26.45 -4.65
CA VAL A 27 -8.40 -25.02 -4.33
C VAL A 27 -9.55 -24.41 -5.13
N ILE A 28 -9.61 -24.68 -6.44
CA ILE A 28 -10.68 -24.23 -7.34
C ILE A 28 -12.05 -24.71 -6.84
N ARG A 29 -12.16 -26.01 -6.51
CA ARG A 29 -13.38 -26.63 -6.01
C ARG A 29 -13.84 -26.01 -4.68
N ARG A 30 -12.93 -25.84 -3.71
CA ARG A 30 -13.23 -25.26 -2.39
C ARG A 30 -13.65 -23.80 -2.48
N MET A 31 -13.07 -23.05 -3.41
CA MET A 31 -13.33 -21.62 -3.59
C MET A 31 -14.53 -21.33 -4.50
N GLY A 32 -15.06 -22.34 -5.22
CA GLY A 32 -16.15 -22.16 -6.16
C GLY A 32 -15.80 -21.25 -7.34
N ILE A 33 -14.53 -21.27 -7.78
CA ILE A 33 -14.00 -20.45 -8.87
C ILE A 33 -13.75 -21.30 -10.12
N SER A 34 -13.55 -20.67 -11.28
CA SER A 34 -13.05 -21.36 -12.46
C SER A 34 -11.52 -21.45 -12.46
N GLU A 35 -10.98 -22.43 -13.17
CA GLU A 35 -9.53 -22.57 -13.37
C GLU A 35 -8.90 -21.32 -14.00
N GLN A 36 -9.59 -20.72 -14.97
CA GLN A 36 -9.19 -19.46 -15.58
C GLN A 36 -9.10 -18.32 -14.56
N THR A 37 -10.01 -18.27 -13.57
CA THR A 37 -9.98 -17.28 -12.49
C THR A 37 -8.75 -17.47 -11.61
N PHE A 38 -8.44 -18.72 -11.26
CA PHE A 38 -7.27 -19.07 -10.45
C PHE A 38 -5.95 -18.68 -11.14
N TYR A 39 -5.77 -19.02 -12.43
CA TYR A 39 -4.55 -18.66 -13.15
C TYR A 39 -4.45 -17.16 -13.45
N ARG A 40 -5.58 -16.47 -13.64
CA ARG A 40 -5.60 -15.01 -13.68
C ARG A 40 -5.09 -14.43 -12.36
N TRP A 41 -5.57 -14.95 -11.23
CA TRP A 41 -5.06 -14.55 -9.92
C TRP A 41 -3.58 -14.87 -9.75
N LYS A 42 -3.13 -16.05 -10.15
CA LYS A 42 -1.70 -16.42 -10.12
C LYS A 42 -0.84 -15.49 -10.97
N LYS A 43 -1.34 -15.03 -12.12
CA LYS A 43 -0.64 -14.06 -12.97
C LYS A 43 -0.57 -12.65 -12.36
N VAL A 44 -1.63 -12.23 -11.65
CA VAL A 44 -1.75 -10.89 -11.05
C VAL A 44 -1.06 -10.81 -9.68
N TYR A 45 -1.18 -11.86 -8.87
CA TYR A 45 -0.77 -11.90 -7.46
C TYR A 45 0.30 -12.95 -7.16
N GLY A 46 0.54 -13.94 -8.03
CA GLY A 46 1.48 -15.06 -7.75
C GLY A 46 2.96 -14.70 -7.81
N GLY A 47 3.31 -13.44 -8.05
CA GLY A 47 4.67 -12.90 -7.83
C GLY A 47 4.82 -12.15 -6.51
N LEU A 48 3.72 -11.99 -5.76
CA LEU A 48 3.68 -11.36 -4.45
C LEU A 48 3.45 -12.48 -3.43
N GLY A 49 4.50 -12.91 -2.72
CA GLY A 49 4.33 -13.93 -1.69
C GLY A 49 3.24 -13.51 -0.70
N VAL A 50 2.46 -14.47 -0.19
CA VAL A 50 1.34 -14.21 0.75
C VAL A 50 1.82 -13.57 2.07
N GLY A 51 3.12 -13.65 2.35
CA GLY A 51 3.79 -12.90 3.41
C GLY A 51 4.21 -11.47 3.03
N GLU A 52 4.45 -11.19 1.75
CA GLU A 52 4.90 -9.89 1.24
C GLU A 52 3.73 -8.94 0.94
N LEU A 53 2.58 -9.49 0.51
CA LEU A 53 1.28 -8.81 0.53
C LEU A 53 0.84 -8.43 1.96
N ARG A 54 1.37 -9.12 2.98
CA ARG A 54 1.00 -8.93 4.38
C ARG A 54 1.98 -8.04 5.15
N ARG A 55 3.28 -8.06 4.88
CA ARG A 55 4.25 -7.66 5.91
C ARG A 55 4.53 -6.19 6.13
N LEU A 56 4.30 -5.28 5.21
CA LEU A 56 4.51 -3.86 5.46
C LEU A 56 3.76 -3.08 4.40
N LYS A 57 3.31 -1.87 4.76
CA LYS A 57 2.55 -0.92 3.95
C LYS A 57 1.05 -1.19 3.99
N LEU A 58 0.41 -0.96 5.13
CA LEU A 58 -0.95 -0.41 5.15
C LEU A 58 -1.02 0.86 5.98
N LEU A 59 0.03 1.20 6.74
CA LEU A 59 0.04 2.45 7.49
C LEU A 59 0.30 3.62 6.53
N ALA A 60 -0.67 4.52 6.40
CA ALA A 60 -0.50 5.78 5.70
C ALA A 60 0.29 6.73 6.59
N LEU A 61 1.61 6.85 6.36
CA LEU A 61 2.51 7.59 7.25
C LEU A 61 2.30 9.10 7.19
N ALA A 62 2.08 9.61 5.99
CA ALA A 62 1.80 11.01 5.72
C ALA A 62 0.97 11.10 4.44
N ILE A 63 0.13 12.14 4.35
CA ILE A 63 -0.53 12.56 3.13
C ILE A 63 -0.39 14.08 3.09
N ASP A 64 0.53 14.56 2.27
CA ASP A 64 0.80 16.00 2.14
C ASP A 64 -0.18 16.64 1.15
N VAL A 65 -0.70 17.82 1.52
CA VAL A 65 -1.68 18.56 0.73
C VAL A 65 -1.13 19.94 0.41
N ASP A 66 -0.98 20.20 -0.89
CA ASP A 66 -0.51 21.47 -1.43
C ASP A 66 -1.06 21.69 -2.85
N GLN A 67 -0.89 22.90 -3.40
CA GLN A 67 -1.30 23.21 -4.77
C GLN A 67 -0.47 22.48 -5.83
N GLY A 68 0.71 21.99 -5.44
CA GLY A 68 1.57 21.14 -6.26
C GLY A 68 2.69 20.56 -5.42
N ILE A 69 3.01 19.30 -5.64
CA ILE A 69 4.07 18.58 -4.92
C ILE A 69 5.29 18.47 -5.86
N LYS A 70 6.43 19.01 -5.44
CA LYS A 70 7.71 18.85 -6.12
C LYS A 70 8.64 17.98 -5.28
N GLY A 71 9.81 17.68 -5.82
CA GLY A 71 10.83 16.87 -5.15
C GLY A 71 11.20 17.41 -3.76
N GLU A 72 11.23 18.73 -3.59
CA GLU A 72 11.54 19.38 -2.32
C GLU A 72 10.49 19.08 -1.25
N GLN A 73 9.20 19.12 -1.59
CA GLN A 73 8.12 18.74 -0.69
C GLN A 73 8.19 17.26 -0.32
N VAL A 74 8.51 16.39 -1.27
CA VAL A 74 8.71 14.95 -1.00
C VAL A 74 9.86 14.77 0.00
N VAL A 75 11.00 15.43 -0.22
CA VAL A 75 12.15 15.37 0.70
C VAL A 75 11.78 15.89 2.09
N ALA A 76 11.00 16.97 2.18
CA ALA A 76 10.53 17.49 3.47
C ALA A 76 9.64 16.47 4.20
N ALA A 77 8.72 15.80 3.48
CA ALA A 77 7.89 14.73 4.03
C ALA A 77 8.74 13.54 4.50
N MET A 78 9.69 13.12 3.68
CA MET A 78 10.62 12.03 4.02
C MET A 78 11.44 12.37 5.26
N GLY A 79 11.96 13.60 5.37
CA GLY A 79 12.69 14.06 6.56
C GLY A 79 11.83 14.00 7.83
N ARG A 80 10.57 14.44 7.79
CA ARG A 80 9.66 14.31 8.94
C ARG A 80 9.45 12.87 9.35
N ILE A 81 9.28 11.97 8.38
CA ILE A 81 9.06 10.53 8.66
C ILE A 81 10.33 9.90 9.22
N THR A 82 11.50 10.13 8.61
CA THR A 82 12.75 9.48 9.01
C THR A 82 13.28 9.96 10.35
N LEU A 83 12.95 11.18 10.78
CA LEU A 83 13.27 11.65 12.14
C LEU A 83 12.67 10.75 13.24
N SER A 84 11.47 10.22 13.00
CA SER A 84 10.76 9.39 13.99
C SER A 84 11.05 7.89 13.85
N ARG A 85 11.49 7.42 12.67
CA ARG A 85 11.54 5.99 12.32
C ARG A 85 12.88 5.51 11.78
N GLY A 86 13.81 6.43 11.51
CA GLY A 86 14.99 6.16 10.71
C GLY A 86 14.69 6.07 9.21
N ALA A 87 15.75 6.10 8.40
CA ALA A 87 15.65 5.94 6.96
C ALA A 87 15.48 4.46 6.58
N PRO A 88 14.57 4.12 5.65
CA PRO A 88 14.43 2.76 5.16
C PRO A 88 15.59 2.41 4.20
N ARG A 89 15.94 1.14 4.07
CA ARG A 89 16.96 0.69 3.09
C ARG A 89 16.52 0.88 1.64
N THR A 90 15.23 0.76 1.37
CA THR A 90 14.68 0.83 0.01
C THR A 90 13.30 1.47 0.03
N ILE A 91 13.02 2.31 -0.97
CA ILE A 91 11.70 2.90 -1.19
C ILE A 91 11.27 2.58 -2.62
N ARG A 92 10.07 2.02 -2.75
CA ARG A 92 9.40 1.83 -4.04
C ARG A 92 8.67 3.12 -4.41
N VAL A 93 8.98 3.68 -5.56
CA VAL A 93 8.37 4.91 -6.10
C VAL A 93 7.86 4.68 -7.52
N ASP A 94 6.93 5.50 -7.96
CA ASP A 94 6.55 5.55 -9.36
C ASP A 94 7.48 6.47 -10.16
N ASN A 95 7.18 6.66 -11.45
CA ASN A 95 7.96 7.51 -12.34
C ASN A 95 7.45 8.96 -12.38
N GLY A 96 6.80 9.42 -11.31
CA GLY A 96 6.36 10.81 -11.16
C GLY A 96 7.55 11.79 -11.16
N PRO A 97 7.39 13.00 -11.72
CA PRO A 97 8.47 13.99 -11.79
C PRO A 97 9.01 14.41 -10.42
N GLU A 98 8.18 14.37 -9.38
CA GLU A 98 8.58 14.60 -7.98
C GLU A 98 9.54 13.53 -7.47
N PHE A 99 9.41 12.28 -7.94
CA PHE A 99 10.26 11.16 -7.52
C PHE A 99 11.50 10.99 -8.39
N ILE A 100 11.47 11.43 -9.66
CA ILE A 100 12.65 11.48 -10.55
C ILE A 100 13.48 12.76 -10.29
N SER A 101 13.07 13.59 -9.34
CA SER A 101 13.74 14.87 -9.04
C SER A 101 15.17 14.70 -8.52
N LYS A 102 16.03 15.69 -8.84
CA LYS A 102 17.39 15.77 -8.28
C LYS A 102 17.38 15.89 -6.75
N ALA A 103 16.36 16.55 -6.20
CA ALA A 103 16.18 16.71 -4.76
C ALA A 103 16.03 15.35 -4.07
N LEU A 104 15.13 14.49 -4.56
CA LEU A 104 14.92 13.17 -3.96
C LEU A 104 16.12 12.24 -4.19
N ALA A 105 16.72 12.27 -5.38
CA ALA A 105 17.92 11.48 -5.67
C ALA A 105 19.10 11.83 -4.75
N ARG A 106 19.28 13.13 -4.43
CA ARG A 106 20.29 13.58 -3.47
C ARG A 106 19.96 13.10 -2.06
N TRP A 107 18.71 13.28 -1.62
CA TRP A 107 18.27 12.84 -0.30
C TRP A 107 18.47 11.32 -0.12
N SER A 108 18.13 10.52 -1.14
CA SER A 108 18.27 9.07 -1.07
C SER A 108 19.74 8.65 -0.96
N TYR A 109 20.62 9.31 -1.71
CA TYR A 109 22.06 9.08 -1.62
C TYR A 109 22.61 9.41 -0.22
N GLU A 110 22.28 10.60 0.30
CA GLU A 110 22.74 11.06 1.63
C GLU A 110 22.23 10.17 2.78
N ASN A 111 21.06 9.55 2.62
CA ASN A 111 20.45 8.69 3.64
C ASN A 111 20.68 7.18 3.38
N GLY A 112 21.49 6.81 2.38
CA GLY A 112 21.76 5.40 2.05
C GLY A 112 20.52 4.61 1.61
N VAL A 113 19.53 5.30 1.03
CA VAL A 113 18.25 4.73 0.59
C VAL A 113 18.32 4.37 -0.89
N THR A 114 17.96 3.13 -1.22
CA THR A 114 17.79 2.72 -2.63
C THR A 114 16.40 3.10 -3.12
N LEU A 115 16.31 3.88 -4.20
CA LEU A 115 15.05 4.14 -4.89
C LEU A 115 14.80 3.05 -5.93
N ASP A 116 13.70 2.33 -5.76
CA ASP A 116 13.25 1.27 -6.64
C ASP A 116 12.06 1.79 -7.44
N PHE A 117 12.26 2.03 -8.75
CA PHE A 117 11.23 2.62 -9.61
C PHE A 117 10.33 1.55 -10.21
N SER A 118 9.01 1.82 -10.22
CA SER A 118 8.03 0.95 -10.88
C SER A 118 8.37 0.74 -12.36
N ARG A 119 8.16 -0.48 -12.87
CA ARG A 119 8.47 -0.80 -14.27
C ARG A 119 7.36 -0.30 -15.20
N PRO A 120 7.70 0.24 -16.39
CA PRO A 120 6.70 0.60 -17.39
C PRO A 120 5.79 -0.60 -17.74
N GLY A 121 4.47 -0.38 -17.74
CA GLY A 121 3.50 -1.42 -18.10
C GLY A 121 3.30 -2.53 -17.07
N LYS A 122 3.72 -2.33 -15.80
CA LYS A 122 3.49 -3.27 -14.69
C LYS A 122 2.62 -2.65 -13.57
N PRO A 123 1.28 -2.63 -13.73
CA PRO A 123 0.36 -2.05 -12.73
C PRO A 123 0.46 -2.66 -11.34
N THR A 124 0.98 -3.89 -11.23
CA THR A 124 1.15 -4.60 -9.97
C THR A 124 2.21 -3.97 -9.06
N ASP A 125 3.18 -3.25 -9.62
CA ASP A 125 4.31 -2.70 -8.86
C ASP A 125 3.85 -1.63 -7.84
N ASN A 126 2.72 -0.96 -8.10
CA ASN A 126 2.15 0.10 -7.27
C ASN A 126 0.76 -0.25 -6.70
N ALA A 127 0.31 -1.50 -6.83
CA ALA A 127 -1.06 -1.90 -6.48
C ALA A 127 -1.49 -1.52 -5.05
N PHE A 128 -0.54 -1.51 -4.12
CA PHE A 128 -0.79 -1.08 -2.74
C PHE A 128 -1.15 0.42 -2.65
N VAL A 129 -0.29 1.30 -3.15
CA VAL A 129 -0.51 2.75 -3.05
C VAL A 129 -1.75 3.15 -3.84
N GLU A 130 -2.02 2.48 -4.96
CA GLU A 130 -3.26 2.64 -5.72
C GLU A 130 -4.51 2.26 -4.92
N SER A 131 -4.44 1.20 -4.09
CA SER A 131 -5.55 0.81 -3.23
C SER A 131 -5.86 1.88 -2.16
N VAL A 132 -4.82 2.43 -1.52
CA VAL A 132 -4.97 3.51 -0.53
C VAL A 132 -5.49 4.78 -1.21
N ASN A 133 -4.92 5.16 -2.34
CA ASN A 133 -5.32 6.34 -3.11
C ASN A 133 -6.77 6.23 -3.59
N GLY A 134 -7.20 5.05 -4.05
CA GLY A 134 -8.58 4.78 -4.42
C GLY A 134 -9.55 5.00 -3.26
N ARG A 135 -9.21 4.51 -2.06
CA ARG A 135 -10.02 4.73 -0.86
C ARG A 135 -10.06 6.18 -0.42
N LEU A 136 -8.90 6.85 -0.37
CA LEU A 136 -8.84 8.28 -0.07
C LEU A 136 -9.74 9.07 -1.01
N ARG A 137 -9.72 8.74 -2.31
CA ARG A 137 -10.55 9.38 -3.31
C ARG A 137 -12.04 9.14 -3.04
N ASP A 138 -12.44 7.88 -2.90
CA ASP A 138 -13.85 7.50 -2.77
C ASP A 138 -14.46 7.93 -1.43
N GLU A 139 -13.68 7.91 -0.35
CA GLU A 139 -14.18 8.09 1.01
C GLU A 139 -13.96 9.52 1.54
N CYS A 140 -12.94 10.24 1.04
CA CYS A 140 -12.64 11.61 1.47
C CYS A 140 -12.80 12.63 0.34
N LEU A 141 -12.06 12.48 -0.77
CA LEU A 141 -11.98 13.55 -1.78
C LEU A 141 -13.30 13.75 -2.54
N ASN A 142 -14.05 12.68 -2.80
CA ASN A 142 -15.31 12.73 -3.51
C ASN A 142 -16.51 13.07 -2.60
N THR A 143 -16.35 12.98 -1.28
CA THR A 143 -17.43 13.13 -0.29
C THR A 143 -17.42 14.49 0.39
N HIS A 144 -16.31 15.22 0.31
CA HIS A 144 -16.12 16.51 0.98
C HIS A 144 -15.92 17.65 -0.01
N TRP A 145 -16.48 18.81 0.32
CA TRP A 145 -16.09 20.08 -0.28
C TRP A 145 -14.89 20.65 0.45
N PHE A 146 -13.94 21.22 -0.30
CA PHE A 146 -12.73 21.84 0.26
C PHE A 146 -12.81 23.34 0.06
N LEU A 147 -12.85 24.08 1.17
CA LEU A 147 -13.03 25.54 1.15
C LEU A 147 -11.69 26.30 1.14
N SER A 148 -10.62 25.63 1.57
CA SER A 148 -9.25 26.16 1.57
C SER A 148 -8.22 25.02 1.63
N LEU A 149 -6.93 25.34 1.44
CA LEU A 149 -5.86 24.37 1.66
C LEU A 149 -5.78 23.89 3.11
N GLU A 150 -6.06 24.78 4.07
CA GLU A 150 -6.07 24.43 5.49
C GLU A 150 -7.22 23.47 5.83
N ASP A 151 -8.40 23.72 5.27
CA ASP A 151 -9.55 22.81 5.37
C ASP A 151 -9.24 21.45 4.74
N ALA A 152 -8.61 21.44 3.57
CA ALA A 152 -8.17 20.20 2.92
C ALA A 152 -7.15 19.42 3.75
N ARG A 153 -6.13 20.09 4.31
CA ARG A 153 -5.15 19.47 5.22
C ARG A 153 -5.83 18.85 6.43
N THR A 154 -6.77 19.57 7.04
CA THR A 154 -7.49 19.11 8.24
C THR A 154 -8.32 17.86 7.93
N LYS A 155 -9.12 17.89 6.86
CA LYS A 155 -9.98 16.77 6.46
C LYS A 155 -9.18 15.53 6.05
N ILE A 156 -8.11 15.72 5.28
CA ILE A 156 -7.27 14.61 4.82
C ILE A 156 -6.48 13.99 5.97
N GLU A 157 -5.98 14.79 6.91
CA GLU A 157 -5.33 14.26 8.12
C GLU A 157 -6.32 13.51 9.02
N ALA A 158 -7.54 14.02 9.18
CA ALA A 158 -8.60 13.31 9.91
C ALA A 158 -8.90 11.94 9.26
N TRP A 159 -9.03 11.90 7.93
CA TRP A 159 -9.21 10.65 7.20
C TRP A 159 -8.01 9.70 7.36
N ARG A 160 -6.77 10.20 7.28
CA ARG A 160 -5.55 9.39 7.45
C ARG A 160 -5.50 8.73 8.83
N ARG A 161 -5.86 9.47 9.88
CA ARG A 161 -5.93 8.95 11.25
C ARG A 161 -7.01 7.87 11.37
N ASP A 162 -8.22 8.15 10.92
CA ASP A 162 -9.31 7.17 10.94
C ASP A 162 -8.97 5.89 10.18
N TYR A 163 -8.34 6.02 9.01
CA TYR A 163 -7.85 4.89 8.22
C TYR A 163 -6.84 4.04 9.00
N ASN A 164 -5.92 4.66 9.74
CA ASN A 164 -4.88 3.94 10.47
C ASN A 164 -5.34 3.39 11.83
N GLU A 165 -6.29 4.04 12.49
CA GLU A 165 -6.64 3.81 13.91
C GLU A 165 -8.00 3.13 14.10
N SER A 166 -8.97 3.39 13.21
CA SER A 166 -10.35 2.95 13.42
C SER A 166 -10.77 1.85 12.46
N ARG A 167 -10.12 1.75 11.29
CA ARG A 167 -10.60 0.92 10.19
C ARG A 167 -10.00 -0.49 10.23
N PRO A 168 -10.78 -1.52 10.59
CA PRO A 168 -10.32 -2.89 10.48
C PRO A 168 -10.21 -3.30 9.01
N HIS A 169 -9.09 -3.90 8.63
CA HIS A 169 -8.90 -4.46 7.30
C HIS A 169 -9.02 -5.97 7.37
N THR A 170 -9.89 -6.52 6.55
CA THR A 170 -10.04 -7.98 6.38
C THR A 170 -8.69 -8.62 6.03
N SER A 171 -7.86 -7.94 5.23
CA SER A 171 -6.52 -8.39 4.81
C SER A 171 -5.50 -8.44 5.95
N LEU A 172 -5.77 -7.72 7.03
CA LEU A 172 -5.01 -7.70 8.26
C LEU A 172 -5.59 -8.61 9.35
N GLY A 173 -6.58 -9.45 9.02
CA GLY A 173 -7.27 -10.28 10.00
C GLY A 173 -8.22 -9.47 10.89
N TRP A 174 -8.86 -8.44 10.32
CA TRP A 174 -9.73 -7.48 11.03
C TRP A 174 -9.01 -6.56 12.02
N LEU A 175 -7.69 -6.47 11.92
CA LEU A 175 -6.91 -5.46 12.63
C LEU A 175 -6.88 -4.15 11.84
N THR A 176 -6.74 -3.05 12.57
CA THR A 176 -6.41 -1.74 11.99
C THR A 176 -4.96 -1.72 11.51
N PRO A 177 -4.57 -0.78 10.62
CA PRO A 177 -3.19 -0.68 10.17
C PRO A 177 -2.20 -0.46 11.32
N ILE A 178 -2.58 0.29 12.35
CA ILE A 178 -1.71 0.52 13.52
C ILE A 178 -1.56 -0.72 14.40
N GLU A 179 -2.65 -1.44 14.69
CA GLU A 179 -2.61 -2.68 15.46
C GLU A 179 -1.78 -3.75 14.76
N TYR A 180 -1.96 -3.86 13.44
CA TYR A 180 -1.17 -4.79 12.64
C TYR A 180 0.32 -4.45 12.65
N ALA A 181 0.66 -3.16 12.51
CA ALA A 181 2.05 -2.70 12.57
C ALA A 181 2.68 -2.99 13.94
N ALA A 182 1.93 -2.76 15.03
CA ALA A 182 2.40 -3.06 16.38
C ALA A 182 2.62 -4.57 16.59
N ALA A 183 1.68 -5.41 16.14
CA ALA A 183 1.80 -6.86 16.22
C ALA A 183 2.97 -7.41 15.37
N ALA A 184 3.25 -6.79 14.22
CA ALA A 184 4.39 -7.15 13.37
C ALA A 184 5.73 -6.74 14.00
N ALA A 185 5.79 -5.57 14.64
CA ALA A 185 6.97 -5.10 15.35
C ALA A 185 7.32 -6.03 16.53
N ALA A 186 6.32 -6.42 17.33
CA ALA A 186 6.52 -7.35 18.45
C ALA A 186 7.17 -8.68 18.00
N LYS A 187 6.65 -9.26 16.91
CA LYS A 187 7.15 -10.53 16.33
C LYS A 187 8.54 -10.45 15.70
N ALA A 188 9.06 -9.25 15.43
CA ALA A 188 10.40 -9.08 14.86
C ALA A 188 11.48 -8.97 15.94
N THR A 189 11.09 -8.83 17.21
CA THR A 189 11.96 -8.73 18.39
C THR A 189 12.15 -10.05 19.13
N ASP A 190 11.38 -11.09 18.78
CA ASP A 190 11.50 -12.47 19.26
C ASP A 190 12.33 -13.33 18.29
#